data_AF-A0A972I775-F1
#
_entry.id   AF-A0A972I775-F1
#
_cell.length_a   1.000
_cell.length_b   1.000
_cell.length_c   1.000
_cell.angle_alpha   90.00
_cell.angle_beta   90.00
_cell.angle_gamma   90.00
#
_symmetry.space_group_name_H-M   'P 1'
#
loop_
_entity.id
_entity.type
_entity.pdbx_description
1 polymer ?
#
loop_
_entity_poly.entity_id
_entity_poly.type
_entity_poly.pdbx_seq_one_letter_code
_entity_poly.pdbx_strand_id
1 'polypeptide(L)'
;MQKMWLLTGKNHYAAKLNMMEANQLVEEIKACLQRDQELIDEYHRMENGKWCGMGLSEHIGFIHWNEYECRYPVLMLVMPARKNRLIVSVDGTTQHSEGSSWHVNTLYMNDFRRPDVTKASFTISSVSDLEAAYEITCEAPWLSCSGQKGILDGKRKATERIIVTIDRSKMGNETEALIKVKIPSGVVTIIVDAKQPELSGLPERTFVDTYGYISIEAEHYHAKYDLGEKGEVIKTNGGKKDGSAETEGPKKAAGFQVLDGYGKTLSGVKVFPTTRYFTPGQRPSLEYLFVVDNPGFYVVELYTQPSNPVSPENTIYYGIQVNDREINVYNTIPEGQRVGDGDYQ
;
A
#
# COMPACT_ATOMS: atom_id res chain seq x y z
N MET A 1 0.44 -14.35 15.05
CA MET A 1 1.63 -14.14 14.18
C MET A 1 1.71 -12.82 13.39
N GLN A 2 0.95 -12.55 12.31
CA GLN A 2 1.22 -11.40 11.40
C GLN A 2 1.32 -10.03 12.13
N LYS A 3 0.39 -9.74 13.04
CA LYS A 3 0.42 -8.55 13.90
C LYS A 3 1.75 -8.38 14.65
N MET A 4 2.32 -9.47 15.16
CA MET A 4 3.60 -9.47 15.89
C MET A 4 4.74 -8.93 15.04
N TRP A 5 4.85 -9.39 13.79
CA TRP A 5 5.91 -8.95 12.87
C TRP A 5 5.67 -7.52 12.37
N LEU A 6 4.42 -7.11 12.14
CA LEU A 6 4.09 -5.72 11.82
C LEU A 6 4.46 -4.77 12.96
N LEU A 7 4.14 -5.14 14.20
CA LEU A 7 4.54 -4.39 15.39
C LEU A 7 6.07 -4.37 15.56
N THR A 8 6.76 -5.45 15.24
CA THR A 8 8.23 -5.51 15.25
C THR A 8 8.81 -4.51 14.24
N GLY A 9 8.27 -4.45 13.02
CA GLY A 9 8.67 -3.44 12.03
C GLY A 9 8.45 -2.00 12.53
N LYS A 10 7.28 -1.73 13.15
CA LYS A 10 7.02 -0.44 13.80
C LYS A 10 8.00 -0.14 14.93
N ASN A 11 8.33 -1.14 15.76
CA ASN A 11 9.29 -1.00 16.86
C ASN A 11 10.67 -0.63 16.34
N HIS A 12 11.16 -1.30 15.29
CA HIS A 12 12.46 -0.99 14.69
C HIS A 12 12.50 0.41 14.08
N TYR A 13 11.43 0.81 13.39
CA TYR A 13 11.31 2.16 12.84
C TYR A 13 11.31 3.23 13.93
N ALA A 14 10.48 3.08 14.97
CA ALA A 14 10.40 4.01 16.10
C ALA A 14 11.74 4.09 16.85
N ALA A 15 12.40 2.95 17.07
CA ALA A 15 13.68 2.89 17.75
C ALA A 15 14.80 3.59 16.98
N LYS A 16 14.82 3.46 15.64
CA LYS A 16 15.78 4.17 14.76
C LYS A 16 15.70 5.69 14.91
N LEU A 17 14.51 6.21 15.25
CA LEU A 17 14.26 7.63 15.49
C LEU A 17 14.27 8.02 16.97
N ASN A 18 14.70 7.11 17.86
CA ASN A 18 14.71 7.29 19.32
C ASN A 18 13.34 7.69 19.91
N MET A 19 12.24 7.26 19.29
CA MET A 19 10.88 7.54 19.76
C MET A 19 10.52 6.65 20.95
N MET A 20 9.94 7.24 22.00
CA MET A 20 9.57 6.52 23.22
C MET A 20 8.47 5.47 23.01
N GLU A 21 7.64 5.57 21.95
CA GLU A 21 6.64 4.55 21.58
C GLU A 21 7.28 3.18 21.31
N ALA A 22 8.55 3.12 20.92
CA ALA A 22 9.26 1.86 20.70
C ALA A 22 9.14 0.92 21.91
N ASN A 23 9.25 1.46 23.13
CA ASN A 23 9.17 0.67 24.35
C ASN A 23 7.75 0.15 24.64
N GLN A 24 6.71 0.88 24.23
CA GLN A 24 5.32 0.43 24.34
C GLN A 24 5.04 -0.70 23.34
N LEU A 25 5.55 -0.58 22.11
CA LEU A 25 5.44 -1.61 21.07
C LEU A 25 6.10 -2.92 21.50
N VAL A 26 7.18 -2.89 22.30
CA VAL A 26 7.80 -4.10 22.86
C VAL A 26 6.80 -4.92 23.68
N GLU A 27 6.00 -4.26 24.53
CA GLU A 27 5.01 -4.96 25.34
C GLU A 27 3.88 -5.54 24.48
N GLU A 28 3.47 -4.85 23.41
CA GLU A 28 2.50 -5.40 22.45
C GLU A 28 3.05 -6.62 21.67
N ILE A 29 4.35 -6.62 21.33
CA ILE A 29 5.00 -7.76 20.65
C ILE A 29 5.05 -8.96 21.61
N LYS A 30 5.45 -8.75 22.87
CA LYS A 30 5.42 -9.79 23.90
C LYS A 30 4.01 -10.35 24.12
N ALA A 31 2.99 -9.49 24.16
CA ALA A 31 1.61 -9.92 24.26
C ALA A 31 1.17 -10.76 23.05
N CYS A 32 1.64 -10.45 21.84
CA CYS A 32 1.37 -11.27 20.66
C CYS A 32 2.04 -12.65 20.75
N LEU A 33 3.28 -12.74 21.27
CA LEU A 33 3.98 -14.00 21.50
C LEU A 33 3.26 -14.85 22.54
N GLN A 34 2.86 -14.24 23.66
CA GLN A 34 2.08 -14.93 24.68
C GLN A 34 0.75 -15.46 24.10
N ARG A 35 0.04 -14.63 23.33
CA ARG A 35 -1.24 -15.02 22.74
C ARG A 35 -1.10 -16.17 21.75
N ASP A 36 0.03 -16.25 21.04
CA ASP A 36 0.34 -17.35 20.12
C ASP A 36 0.39 -18.70 20.87
N GLN A 37 1.15 -18.77 21.96
CA GLN A 37 1.20 -19.95 22.83
C GLN A 37 -0.17 -20.30 23.43
N GLU A 38 -0.90 -19.30 23.92
CA GLU A 38 -2.24 -19.51 24.51
C GLU A 38 -3.22 -20.13 23.52
N LEU A 39 -3.16 -19.74 22.24
CA LEU A 39 -4.00 -20.27 21.17
C LEU A 39 -3.67 -21.74 20.86
N ILE A 40 -2.38 -22.10 20.83
CA ILE A 40 -1.94 -23.48 20.64
C ILE A 40 -2.44 -24.36 21.79
N ASP A 41 -2.25 -23.89 23.03
CA ASP A 41 -2.68 -24.58 24.23
C ASP A 41 -4.21 -24.75 24.30
N GLU A 42 -4.97 -23.72 23.91
CA GLU A 42 -6.42 -23.77 23.79
C GLU A 42 -6.84 -24.83 22.77
N TYR A 43 -6.23 -24.81 21.57
CA TYR A 43 -6.50 -25.77 20.50
C TYR A 43 -6.22 -27.21 20.93
N HIS A 44 -5.14 -27.45 21.68
CA HIS A 44 -4.80 -28.76 22.22
C HIS A 44 -5.78 -29.28 23.28
N ARG A 45 -6.52 -28.41 23.97
CA ARG A 45 -7.52 -28.81 24.98
C ARG A 45 -8.92 -29.05 24.40
N MET A 46 -9.21 -28.52 23.21
CA MET A 46 -10.53 -28.64 22.58
C MET A 46 -10.96 -30.10 22.43
N GLU A 47 -12.26 -30.34 22.61
CA GLU A 47 -12.89 -31.66 22.42
C GLU A 47 -12.16 -32.79 23.18
N ASN A 48 -11.86 -32.55 24.46
CA ASN A 48 -11.15 -33.49 25.34
C ASN A 48 -9.81 -33.95 24.76
N GLY A 49 -9.07 -33.02 24.13
CA GLY A 49 -7.73 -33.29 23.60
C GLY A 49 -7.69 -33.84 22.18
N LYS A 50 -8.81 -33.84 21.44
CA LYS A 50 -8.90 -34.40 20.08
C LYS A 50 -7.82 -33.89 19.11
N TRP A 51 -7.42 -32.62 19.24
CA TRP A 51 -6.45 -31.97 18.36
C TRP A 51 -5.07 -31.76 18.99
N CYS A 52 -4.82 -32.41 20.14
CA CYS A 52 -3.53 -32.33 20.81
C CYS A 52 -2.40 -32.76 19.86
N GLY A 53 -1.38 -31.92 19.72
CA GLY A 53 -0.23 -32.15 18.84
C GLY A 53 -0.32 -31.49 17.46
N MET A 54 -1.52 -31.14 16.97
CA MET A 54 -1.70 -30.59 15.62
C MET A 54 -1.12 -29.17 15.46
N GLY A 55 -0.87 -28.45 16.56
CA GLY A 55 -0.29 -27.11 16.57
C GLY A 55 1.19 -27.03 16.98
N LEU A 56 1.90 -28.17 17.10
CA LEU A 56 3.26 -28.20 17.66
C LEU A 56 4.39 -27.79 16.70
N SER A 57 4.13 -27.68 15.40
CA SER A 57 5.17 -27.27 14.45
C SER A 57 5.73 -25.90 14.81
N GLU A 58 7.06 -25.76 14.81
CA GLU A 58 7.66 -24.43 14.83
C GLU A 58 7.18 -23.63 13.62
N HIS A 59 6.93 -22.35 13.84
CA HIS A 59 6.27 -21.51 12.83
C HIS A 59 6.65 -20.02 12.93
N ILE A 60 7.57 -19.66 13.83
CA ILE A 60 7.97 -18.26 14.06
C ILE A 60 9.40 -18.02 13.58
N GLY A 61 9.55 -17.10 12.62
CA GLY A 61 10.84 -16.48 12.29
C GLY A 61 11.87 -17.44 11.70
N PHE A 62 11.45 -18.24 10.73
CA PHE A 62 12.34 -19.12 9.98
C PHE A 62 13.37 -18.28 9.23
N ILE A 63 14.63 -18.66 9.33
CA ILE A 63 15.75 -18.06 8.59
C ILE A 63 16.32 -18.99 7.52
N HIS A 64 15.82 -20.22 7.48
CA HIS A 64 16.13 -21.26 6.51
C HIS A 64 14.83 -21.86 5.95
N TRP A 65 14.96 -22.86 5.08
CA TRP A 65 13.80 -23.60 4.56
C TRP A 65 13.08 -24.45 5.64
N ASN A 66 13.74 -24.73 6.77
CA ASN A 66 13.22 -25.50 7.89
C ASN A 66 13.35 -24.74 9.23
N GLU A 67 12.93 -25.38 10.32
CA GLU A 67 12.82 -24.77 11.65
C GLU A 67 14.15 -24.57 12.37
N TYR A 68 15.24 -25.23 11.93
CA TYR A 68 16.52 -25.10 12.62
C TYR A 68 16.97 -23.64 12.64
N GLU A 69 17.41 -23.16 13.81
CA GLU A 69 17.86 -21.79 14.03
C GLU A 69 16.79 -20.70 13.83
N CYS A 70 15.49 -21.05 13.79
CA CYS A 70 14.42 -20.05 13.78
C CYS A 70 14.53 -19.11 14.98
N ARG A 71 14.09 -17.85 14.81
CA ARG A 71 14.30 -16.81 15.81
C ARG A 71 13.03 -16.02 16.07
N TYR A 72 12.77 -15.78 17.36
CA TYR A 72 11.79 -14.79 17.77
C TYR A 72 12.18 -13.38 17.32
N PRO A 73 11.21 -12.45 17.24
CA PRO A 73 11.47 -11.06 16.93
C PRO A 73 12.53 -10.43 17.85
N VAL A 74 13.47 -9.67 17.27
CA VAL A 74 14.39 -8.84 18.05
C VAL A 74 13.65 -7.59 18.52
N LEU A 75 13.67 -7.34 19.83
CA LEU A 75 13.01 -6.21 20.47
C LEU A 75 13.99 -5.06 20.64
N MET A 76 13.67 -3.88 20.09
CA MET A 76 14.50 -2.67 20.26
C MET A 76 13.92 -1.79 21.37
N LEU A 77 14.77 -1.44 22.35
CA LEU A 77 14.45 -0.51 23.42
C LEU A 77 15.15 0.82 23.19
N VAL A 78 14.46 1.90 23.54
CA VAL A 78 14.94 3.27 23.44
C VAL A 78 15.26 3.82 24.82
N MET A 79 16.42 4.45 24.95
CA MET A 79 16.81 5.21 26.12
C MET A 79 16.38 6.68 25.95
N PRO A 80 15.75 7.31 26.96
CA PRO A 80 15.29 8.69 26.86
C PRO A 80 16.41 9.69 26.60
N ALA A 81 16.19 10.63 25.68
CA ALA A 81 17.07 11.77 25.50
C ALA A 81 16.99 12.73 26.71
N ARG A 82 18.08 13.49 26.97
CA ARG A 82 18.15 14.43 28.10
C ARG A 82 17.32 15.70 27.94
N LYS A 83 16.98 16.08 26.71
CA LYS A 83 16.17 17.27 26.39
C LYS A 83 14.76 16.83 26.02
N ASN A 84 13.76 17.66 26.34
CA ASN A 84 12.34 17.44 26.06
C ASN A 84 11.98 17.64 24.58
N ARG A 85 12.67 16.93 23.69
CA ARG A 85 12.51 17.06 22.24
C ARG A 85 11.29 16.26 21.78
N LEU A 86 10.69 16.74 20.70
CA LEU A 86 9.62 16.06 19.97
C LEU A 86 10.05 15.87 18.53
N ILE A 87 9.54 14.82 17.90
CA ILE A 87 9.68 14.59 16.47
C ILE A 87 8.29 14.63 15.83
N VAL A 88 8.18 15.31 14.70
CA VAL A 88 6.96 15.40 13.89
C VAL A 88 7.19 14.56 12.64
N SER A 89 6.23 13.71 12.28
CA SER A 89 6.30 12.84 11.10
C SER A 89 5.00 12.87 10.31
N VAL A 90 5.07 12.83 8.98
CA VAL A 90 3.87 12.78 8.11
C VAL A 90 3.50 11.32 7.88
N ASP A 91 2.29 10.93 8.27
CA ASP A 91 1.85 9.55 8.25
C ASP A 91 1.80 9.02 6.80
N GLY A 92 2.15 7.74 6.60
CA GLY A 92 2.23 7.15 5.25
C GLY A 92 3.51 7.49 4.49
N THR A 93 4.42 8.27 5.08
CA THR A 93 5.73 8.61 4.50
C THR A 93 6.87 8.33 5.50
N THR A 94 8.12 8.51 5.06
CA THR A 94 9.31 8.46 5.94
C THR A 94 9.75 9.85 6.43
N GLN A 95 9.01 10.90 6.07
CA GLN A 95 9.36 12.28 6.43
C GLN A 95 9.24 12.52 7.92
N HIS A 96 10.26 13.14 8.51
CA HIS A 96 10.27 13.50 9.91
C HIS A 96 11.19 14.69 10.20
N SER A 97 10.94 15.41 11.30
CA SER A 97 11.79 16.50 11.77
C SER A 97 11.62 16.77 13.27
N GLU A 98 12.71 17.19 13.93
CA GLU A 98 12.71 17.75 15.30
C GLU A 98 12.69 19.30 15.32
N GLY A 99 12.45 19.96 14.17
CA GLY A 99 12.20 21.41 14.11
C GLY A 99 13.43 22.32 14.22
N SER A 100 14.64 21.78 14.12
CA SER A 100 15.88 22.57 14.14
C SER A 100 15.98 23.51 12.93
N SER A 101 16.43 24.76 13.13
CA SER A 101 16.70 25.71 12.05
C SER A 101 17.93 25.36 11.20
N TRP A 102 18.78 24.43 11.66
CA TRP A 102 20.02 24.03 11.00
C TRP A 102 19.86 22.80 10.08
N HIS A 103 18.70 22.15 10.13
CA HIS A 103 18.40 20.92 9.41
C HIS A 103 17.02 21.01 8.77
N VAL A 104 16.59 19.93 8.10
CA VAL A 104 15.24 19.83 7.53
C VAL A 104 14.20 20.06 8.64
N ASN A 105 13.38 21.09 8.45
CA ASN A 105 12.26 21.46 9.32
C ASN A 105 10.96 21.68 8.54
N THR A 106 10.97 21.33 7.25
CA THR A 106 9.82 21.43 6.35
C THR A 106 9.47 20.04 5.85
N LEU A 107 8.21 19.64 6.03
CA LEU A 107 7.65 18.37 5.59
C LEU A 107 6.51 18.64 4.60
N TYR A 108 6.14 17.64 3.81
CA TYR A 108 5.11 17.75 2.77
C TYR A 108 3.97 16.76 3.00
N MET A 109 2.74 17.24 2.98
CA MET A 109 1.51 16.45 3.02
C MET A 109 0.81 16.58 1.67
N ASN A 110 1.01 15.59 0.82
CA ASN A 110 0.52 15.56 -0.56
C ASN A 110 -0.82 14.80 -0.68
N ASP A 111 -1.32 14.23 0.41
CA ASP A 111 -2.54 13.42 0.47
C ASP A 111 -3.73 14.09 -0.24
N PHE A 112 -3.85 15.41 -0.12
CA PHE A 112 -4.97 16.18 -0.65
C PHE A 112 -4.85 16.54 -2.14
N ARG A 113 -3.76 16.16 -2.81
CA ARG A 113 -3.71 16.16 -4.29
C ARG A 113 -4.72 15.18 -4.87
N ARG A 114 -5.07 14.12 -4.12
CA ARG A 114 -6.17 13.24 -4.47
C ARG A 114 -7.53 13.92 -4.24
N PRO A 115 -8.38 14.06 -5.27
CA PRO A 115 -9.66 14.74 -5.16
C PRO A 115 -10.61 14.17 -4.10
N ASP A 116 -10.62 12.86 -3.94
CA ASP A 116 -11.48 12.10 -3.02
C ASP A 116 -11.03 12.15 -1.55
N VAL A 117 -9.80 12.60 -1.29
CA VAL A 117 -9.24 12.67 0.06
C VAL A 117 -9.56 14.03 0.69
N THR A 118 -10.16 14.00 1.88
CA THR A 118 -10.48 15.18 2.70
C THR A 118 -9.89 15.12 4.10
N LYS A 119 -9.27 13.99 4.48
CA LYS A 119 -8.57 13.80 5.74
C LYS A 119 -7.22 13.13 5.52
N ALA A 120 -6.21 13.64 6.22
CA ALA A 120 -4.87 13.07 6.32
C ALA A 120 -4.38 13.24 7.76
N SER A 121 -3.13 12.86 8.07
CA SER A 121 -2.61 13.04 9.41
C SER A 121 -1.09 13.11 9.48
N PHE A 122 -0.63 13.66 10.59
CA PHE A 122 0.77 13.62 11.00
C PHE A 122 0.82 13.23 12.48
N THR A 123 1.96 12.70 12.92
CA THR A 123 2.15 12.22 14.29
C THR A 123 3.28 13.00 14.96
N ILE A 124 3.04 13.43 16.20
CA ILE A 124 4.02 14.03 17.09
C ILE A 124 4.44 12.97 18.12
N SER A 125 5.74 12.74 18.28
CA SER A 125 6.28 11.71 19.17
C SER A 125 7.36 12.25 20.12
N SER A 126 7.34 11.79 21.37
CA SER A 126 8.39 12.06 22.35
C SER A 126 9.64 11.24 22.07
N VAL A 127 10.81 11.85 22.24
CA VAL A 127 12.11 11.15 22.24
C VAL A 127 12.79 11.14 23.62
N SER A 128 12.12 11.70 24.62
CA SER A 128 12.54 11.77 26.02
C SER A 128 11.38 11.42 26.94
N ASP A 129 11.68 11.24 28.21
CA ASP A 129 10.72 10.93 29.28
C ASP A 129 10.39 12.18 30.14
N LEU A 130 10.68 13.36 29.59
CA LEU A 130 10.35 14.68 30.10
C LEU A 130 9.08 15.20 29.41
N GLU A 131 8.32 16.03 30.14
CA GLU A 131 7.17 16.72 29.56
C GLU A 131 7.60 17.69 28.45
N ALA A 132 6.95 17.55 27.29
CA ALA A 132 7.18 18.35 26.11
C ALA A 132 5.85 18.85 25.57
N ALA A 133 5.64 20.16 25.64
CA ALA A 133 4.47 20.82 25.09
C ALA A 133 4.66 21.09 23.58
N TYR A 134 3.57 20.99 22.82
CA TYR A 134 3.52 21.43 21.44
C TYR A 134 2.33 22.37 21.21
N GLU A 135 2.45 23.20 20.18
CA GLU A 135 1.39 24.09 19.70
C GLU A 135 1.34 24.04 18.17
N ILE A 136 0.15 23.88 17.62
CA ILE A 136 -0.15 23.75 16.20
C ILE A 136 -0.95 24.97 15.78
N THR A 137 -0.49 25.62 14.73
CA THR A 137 -1.16 26.79 14.14
C THR A 137 -1.33 26.58 12.64
N CYS A 138 -2.48 26.96 12.12
CA CYS A 138 -2.78 27.04 10.69
C CYS A 138 -3.71 28.24 10.48
N GLU A 139 -3.39 29.08 9.49
CA GLU A 139 -4.12 30.30 9.20
C GLU A 139 -5.13 30.12 8.04
N ALA A 140 -5.05 29.00 7.32
CA ALA A 140 -5.91 28.72 6.18
C ALA A 140 -7.34 28.38 6.65
N PRO A 141 -8.37 29.13 6.21
CA PRO A 141 -9.76 28.94 6.68
C PRO A 141 -10.40 27.63 6.21
N TRP A 142 -9.81 26.98 5.20
CA TRP A 142 -10.24 25.70 4.66
C TRP A 142 -9.56 24.50 5.32
N LEU A 143 -8.61 24.71 6.24
CA LEU A 143 -7.86 23.64 6.89
C LEU A 143 -8.09 23.65 8.40
N SER A 144 -8.21 22.46 8.99
CA SER A 144 -8.31 22.31 10.45
C SER A 144 -7.51 21.10 10.93
N CYS A 145 -7.06 21.16 12.19
CA CYS A 145 -6.38 20.08 12.88
C CYS A 145 -7.23 19.61 14.08
N SER A 146 -7.24 18.30 14.36
CA SER A 146 -8.01 17.73 15.48
C SER A 146 -7.55 18.18 16.87
N GLY A 147 -6.35 18.75 16.97
CA GLY A 147 -5.80 19.34 18.19
C GLY A 147 -4.89 20.51 17.86
N GLN A 148 -4.86 21.51 18.75
CA GLN A 148 -4.04 22.72 18.59
C GLN A 148 -2.91 22.80 19.60
N LYS A 149 -3.06 22.18 20.78
CA LYS A 149 -2.04 22.16 21.83
C LYS A 149 -2.09 20.82 22.55
N GLY A 150 -0.95 20.39 23.07
CA GLY A 150 -0.88 19.20 23.88
C GLY A 150 0.47 19.06 24.58
N ILE A 151 0.56 18.07 25.45
CA ILE A 151 1.77 17.72 26.18
C ILE A 151 1.97 16.21 26.04
N LEU A 152 3.19 15.80 25.72
CA LEU A 152 3.62 14.41 25.74
C LEU A 152 4.63 14.23 26.88
N ASP A 153 4.51 13.14 27.64
CA ASP A 153 5.39 12.84 28.78
C ASP A 153 6.40 11.72 28.46
N GLY A 154 6.29 11.09 27.28
CA GLY A 154 7.17 10.00 26.86
C GLY A 154 7.04 8.72 27.68
N LYS A 155 6.09 8.67 28.63
CA LYS A 155 5.83 7.54 29.52
C LYS A 155 4.43 7.00 29.29
N ARG A 156 3.42 7.75 29.75
CA ARG A 156 2.00 7.43 29.59
C ARG A 156 1.49 7.85 28.22
N LYS A 157 1.97 8.99 27.71
CA LYS A 157 1.61 9.53 26.40
C LYS A 157 2.90 9.83 25.63
N ALA A 158 3.29 8.87 24.80
CA ALA A 158 4.51 8.95 24.00
C ALA A 158 4.27 9.56 22.61
N THR A 159 3.04 9.47 22.09
CA THR A 159 2.67 9.99 20.77
C THR A 159 1.29 10.62 20.77
N GLU A 160 1.06 11.53 19.83
CA GLU A 160 -0.25 12.05 19.46
C GLU A 160 -0.38 12.10 17.95
N ARG A 161 -1.43 11.47 17.41
CA ARG A 161 -1.80 11.59 16.00
C ARG A 161 -2.75 12.77 15.81
N ILE A 162 -2.39 13.67 14.92
CA ILE A 162 -3.20 14.85 14.56
C ILE A 162 -3.86 14.60 13.22
N ILE A 163 -5.19 14.61 13.20
CA ILE A 163 -5.99 14.51 11.97
C ILE A 163 -6.10 15.90 11.36
N VAL A 164 -5.63 16.02 10.12
CA VAL A 164 -5.78 17.21 9.28
C VAL A 164 -7.02 17.01 8.40
N THR A 165 -7.94 17.96 8.42
CA THR A 165 -9.16 17.94 7.60
C THR A 165 -9.22 19.20 6.75
N ILE A 166 -9.54 19.03 5.47
CA ILE A 166 -9.70 20.14 4.52
C ILE A 166 -11.16 20.29 4.09
N ASP A 167 -11.55 21.51 3.77
CA ASP A 167 -12.84 21.88 3.19
C ASP A 167 -12.61 22.57 1.85
N ARG A 168 -12.70 21.80 0.76
CA ARG A 168 -12.44 22.28 -0.59
C ARG A 168 -13.35 23.45 -1.00
N SER A 169 -14.55 23.55 -0.42
CA SER A 169 -15.49 24.65 -0.71
C SER A 169 -15.01 26.00 -0.20
N LYS A 170 -14.09 26.01 0.77
CA LYS A 170 -13.53 27.22 1.41
C LYS A 170 -12.15 27.60 0.88
N MET A 171 -11.58 26.84 -0.05
CA MET A 171 -10.23 27.07 -0.58
C MET A 171 -10.16 28.30 -1.49
N GLY A 172 -11.24 28.65 -2.19
CA GLY A 172 -11.20 29.69 -3.21
C GLY A 172 -10.17 29.33 -4.30
N ASN A 173 -9.16 30.19 -4.47
CA ASN A 173 -8.05 29.95 -5.40
C ASN A 173 -6.78 29.42 -4.72
N GLU A 174 -6.80 29.22 -3.41
CA GLU A 174 -5.65 28.66 -2.68
C GLU A 174 -5.51 27.17 -2.98
N THR A 175 -4.27 26.70 -3.16
CA THR A 175 -3.97 25.29 -3.37
C THR A 175 -3.01 24.73 -2.32
N GLU A 176 -2.48 25.59 -1.46
CA GLU A 176 -1.47 25.23 -0.46
C GLU A 176 -1.78 25.92 0.86
N ALA A 177 -1.57 25.21 1.98
CA ALA A 177 -1.63 25.77 3.32
C ALA A 177 -0.44 25.33 4.15
N LEU A 178 -0.13 26.10 5.19
CA LEU A 178 0.95 25.81 6.12
C LEU A 178 0.39 25.42 7.48
N ILE A 179 0.87 24.31 8.02
CA ILE A 179 0.70 23.94 9.42
C ILE A 179 2.04 24.14 10.11
N LYS A 180 2.10 25.01 11.12
CA LYS A 180 3.30 25.22 11.94
C LYS A 180 3.12 24.50 13.27
N VAL A 181 3.99 23.53 13.53
CA VAL A 181 4.06 22.77 14.77
C VAL A 181 5.24 23.28 15.59
N LYS A 182 4.96 24.13 16.56
CA LYS A 182 5.93 24.62 17.53
C LYS A 182 6.16 23.56 18.60
N ILE A 183 7.41 23.20 18.80
CA ILE A 183 7.90 22.18 19.74
C ILE A 183 9.09 22.76 20.53
N PRO A 184 9.55 22.13 21.63
CA PRO A 184 10.59 22.75 22.47
C PRO A 184 11.92 23.01 21.75
N SER A 185 12.24 22.20 20.75
CA SER A 185 13.45 22.31 19.94
C SER A 185 13.36 23.30 18.78
N GLY A 186 12.18 23.80 18.43
CA GLY A 186 11.98 24.72 17.31
C GLY A 186 10.59 24.62 16.68
N VAL A 187 10.52 24.77 15.36
CA VAL A 187 9.25 24.74 14.61
C VAL A 187 9.39 23.82 13.42
N VAL A 188 8.44 22.90 13.26
CA VAL A 188 8.28 22.11 12.03
C VAL A 188 7.15 22.75 11.21
N THR A 189 7.41 22.99 9.94
CA THR A 189 6.39 23.45 8.98
C THR A 189 5.96 22.26 8.13
N ILE A 190 4.67 21.96 8.09
CA ILE A 190 4.10 20.99 7.15
C ILE A 190 3.41 21.79 6.06
N ILE A 191 3.90 21.65 4.83
CA ILE A 191 3.29 22.20 3.63
C ILE A 191 2.20 21.23 3.19
N VAL A 192 0.97 21.72 3.13
CA VAL A 192 -0.21 20.94 2.75
C VAL A 192 -0.56 21.29 1.31
N ASP A 193 -0.21 20.41 0.37
CA ASP A 193 -0.53 20.57 -1.05
C ASP A 193 -1.89 19.93 -1.34
N ALA A 194 -2.87 20.77 -1.68
CA ALA A 194 -4.23 20.40 -2.02
C ALA A 194 -4.58 20.73 -3.48
N LYS A 195 -3.59 21.03 -4.32
CA LYS A 195 -3.78 21.31 -5.74
C LYS A 195 -4.55 20.16 -6.41
N GLN A 196 -5.65 20.51 -7.07
CA GLN A 196 -6.48 19.53 -7.79
C GLN A 196 -5.93 19.27 -9.19
N PRO A 197 -5.91 18.02 -9.65
CA PRO A 197 -5.68 17.72 -11.05
C PRO A 197 -6.83 18.25 -11.91
N GLU A 198 -6.55 18.45 -13.20
CA GLU A 198 -7.59 18.76 -14.18
C GLU A 198 -8.39 17.50 -14.49
N LEU A 199 -9.68 17.51 -14.16
CA LEU A 199 -10.58 16.36 -14.34
C LEU A 199 -11.62 16.57 -15.44
N SER A 200 -11.74 17.80 -15.97
CA SER A 200 -12.80 18.10 -16.94
C SER A 200 -12.62 17.32 -18.24
N GLY A 201 -13.72 16.74 -18.73
CA GLY A 201 -13.75 15.99 -19.99
C GLY A 201 -13.09 14.60 -19.95
N LEU A 202 -12.58 14.15 -18.79
CA LEU A 202 -12.01 12.81 -18.67
C LEU A 202 -13.13 11.74 -18.63
N PRO A 203 -13.01 10.64 -19.41
CA PRO A 203 -13.95 9.52 -19.31
C PRO A 203 -13.94 8.87 -17.92
N GLU A 204 -15.02 8.19 -17.57
CA GLU A 204 -15.08 7.36 -16.36
C GLU A 204 -13.95 6.31 -16.37
N ARG A 205 -13.40 6.00 -15.18
CA ARG A 205 -12.27 5.09 -14.97
C ARG A 205 -10.94 5.59 -15.57
N THR A 206 -10.79 6.89 -15.78
CA THR A 206 -9.50 7.51 -16.06
C THR A 206 -8.72 7.70 -14.77
N PHE A 207 -7.55 7.07 -14.67
CA PHE A 207 -6.63 7.25 -13.56
C PHE A 207 -5.82 8.53 -13.74
N VAL A 208 -5.54 9.25 -12.66
CA VAL A 208 -4.81 10.51 -12.73
C VAL A 208 -3.61 10.44 -11.81
N ASP A 209 -2.44 10.81 -12.33
CA ASP A 209 -1.24 10.92 -11.53
C ASP A 209 -1.37 12.08 -10.52
N THR A 210 -1.34 11.76 -9.23
CA THR A 210 -1.33 12.75 -8.16
C THR A 210 -0.07 12.71 -7.29
N TYR A 211 0.78 11.68 -7.43
CA TYR A 211 1.93 11.43 -6.55
C TYR A 211 3.25 11.16 -7.29
N GLY A 212 3.26 11.33 -8.61
CA GLY A 212 4.36 10.91 -9.49
C GLY A 212 4.29 9.44 -9.89
N TYR A 213 3.17 8.77 -9.65
CA TYR A 213 2.90 7.40 -10.06
C TYR A 213 1.38 7.13 -10.11
N ILE A 214 1.01 6.09 -10.87
CA ILE A 214 -0.36 5.59 -10.97
C ILE A 214 -0.36 4.13 -10.55
N SER A 215 -1.30 3.76 -9.68
CA SER A 215 -1.52 2.37 -9.26
C SER A 215 -2.95 1.96 -9.62
N ILE A 216 -3.08 0.85 -10.35
CA ILE A 216 -4.34 0.40 -10.94
C ILE A 216 -4.56 -1.06 -10.54
N GLU A 217 -5.62 -1.33 -9.79
CA GLU A 217 -6.12 -2.70 -9.62
C GLU A 217 -6.64 -3.22 -10.97
N ALA A 218 -6.27 -4.46 -11.32
CA ALA A 218 -6.47 -4.98 -12.68
C ALA A 218 -7.95 -5.04 -13.13
N GLU A 219 -8.91 -5.10 -12.20
CA GLU A 219 -10.35 -5.08 -12.54
C GLU A 219 -10.89 -3.70 -12.94
N HIS A 220 -10.13 -2.63 -12.67
CA HIS A 220 -10.55 -1.25 -12.94
C HIS A 220 -10.25 -0.79 -14.38
N TYR A 221 -10.26 -1.71 -15.35
CA TYR A 221 -10.17 -1.37 -16.77
C TYR A 221 -11.32 -0.46 -17.23
N HIS A 222 -11.06 0.47 -18.14
CA HIS A 222 -12.08 1.30 -18.77
C HIS A 222 -12.95 0.48 -19.73
N ALA A 223 -12.33 -0.43 -20.49
CA ALA A 223 -13.02 -1.34 -21.39
C ALA A 223 -12.30 -2.68 -21.50
N LYS A 224 -13.06 -3.73 -21.82
CA LYS A 224 -12.53 -5.02 -22.25
C LYS A 224 -12.97 -5.34 -23.66
N TYR A 225 -12.12 -6.05 -24.38
CA TYR A 225 -12.32 -6.48 -25.75
C TYR A 225 -12.17 -7.99 -25.76
N ASP A 226 -13.29 -8.70 -25.81
CA ASP A 226 -13.34 -10.17 -25.84
C ASP A 226 -13.44 -10.66 -27.30
N LEU A 227 -13.15 -11.94 -27.55
CA LEU A 227 -13.30 -12.57 -28.86
C LEU A 227 -14.61 -13.36 -28.93
N GLY A 228 -15.39 -13.12 -29.98
CA GLY A 228 -16.56 -13.91 -30.35
C GLY A 228 -16.21 -15.21 -31.09
N GLU A 229 -17.19 -16.10 -31.22
CA GLU A 229 -17.05 -17.40 -31.92
C GLU A 229 -16.63 -17.29 -33.40
N LYS A 230 -16.95 -16.17 -34.07
CA LYS A 230 -16.55 -15.93 -35.48
C LYS A 230 -15.28 -15.09 -35.60
N GLY A 231 -14.57 -14.83 -34.49
CA GLY A 231 -13.36 -14.03 -34.44
C GLY A 231 -13.59 -12.51 -34.39
N GLU A 232 -14.84 -12.08 -34.24
CA GLU A 232 -15.21 -10.69 -34.02
C GLU A 232 -14.78 -10.20 -32.62
N VAL A 233 -14.52 -8.90 -32.47
CA VAL A 233 -14.19 -8.30 -31.18
C VAL A 233 -15.46 -7.77 -30.52
N ILE A 234 -15.70 -8.19 -29.28
CA ILE A 234 -16.84 -7.80 -28.45
C ILE A 234 -16.34 -6.81 -27.40
N LYS A 235 -16.65 -5.52 -27.57
CA LYS A 235 -16.31 -4.47 -26.59
C LYS A 235 -17.34 -4.42 -25.47
N THR A 236 -16.87 -4.43 -24.22
CA THR A 236 -17.67 -4.19 -23.02
C THR A 236 -17.02 -3.09 -22.19
N ASN A 237 -17.78 -2.05 -21.82
CA ASN A 237 -17.28 -1.01 -20.92
C ASN A 237 -17.13 -1.54 -19.49
N GLY A 238 -16.08 -1.12 -18.80
CA GLY A 238 -15.82 -1.45 -17.40
C GLY A 238 -16.94 -0.99 -16.47
N GLY A 239 -17.15 -1.73 -15.38
CA GLY A 239 -18.17 -1.42 -14.37
C GLY A 239 -19.51 -2.12 -14.58
N LYS A 240 -19.74 -2.73 -15.74
CA LYS A 240 -20.83 -3.70 -15.93
C LYS A 240 -20.36 -5.07 -15.44
N LYS A 241 -21.03 -5.63 -14.44
CA LYS A 241 -20.76 -7.00 -13.95
C LYS A 241 -21.01 -8.01 -15.08
N ASP A 242 -20.10 -8.96 -15.24
CA ASP A 242 -20.35 -10.15 -16.06
C ASP A 242 -21.62 -10.85 -15.52
N GLY A 243 -22.68 -10.91 -16.33
CA GLY A 243 -23.97 -11.51 -15.95
C GLY A 243 -25.18 -10.57 -15.82
N SER A 244 -25.05 -9.25 -16.07
CA SER A 244 -26.25 -8.44 -16.35
C SER A 244 -26.89 -8.93 -17.65
N ALA A 245 -28.15 -9.37 -17.61
CA ALA A 245 -28.86 -10.11 -18.66
C ALA A 245 -28.39 -9.76 -20.08
N GLU A 246 -27.61 -10.66 -20.69
CA GLU A 246 -27.13 -10.53 -22.06
C GLU A 246 -28.35 -10.56 -22.99
N THR A 247 -28.72 -9.39 -23.51
CA THR A 247 -29.64 -9.26 -24.64
C THR A 247 -28.93 -9.82 -25.86
N GLU A 248 -29.53 -10.80 -26.54
CA GLU A 248 -29.14 -11.45 -27.83
C GLU A 248 -27.82 -10.97 -28.49
N GLY A 249 -26.70 -11.16 -27.79
CA GLY A 249 -25.38 -10.75 -28.24
C GLY A 249 -24.60 -11.90 -28.88
N PRO A 250 -23.52 -11.61 -29.62
CA PRO A 250 -22.62 -12.64 -30.13
C PRO A 250 -22.05 -13.47 -28.96
N LYS A 251 -22.02 -14.80 -29.13
CA LYS A 251 -21.45 -15.72 -28.15
C LYS A 251 -19.93 -15.52 -28.04
N LYS A 252 -19.42 -15.47 -26.81
CA LYS A 252 -18.00 -15.28 -26.50
C LYS A 252 -17.22 -16.59 -26.65
N ALA A 253 -16.13 -16.57 -27.41
CA ALA A 253 -15.19 -17.69 -27.55
C ALA A 253 -13.99 -17.58 -26.61
N ALA A 254 -13.53 -16.36 -26.32
CA ALA A 254 -12.52 -16.12 -25.29
C ALA A 254 -12.62 -14.70 -24.74
N GLY A 255 -12.36 -14.50 -23.46
CA GLY A 255 -12.46 -13.18 -22.86
C GLY A 255 -11.86 -13.08 -21.47
N PHE A 256 -11.58 -11.84 -21.03
CA PHE A 256 -11.14 -11.60 -19.67
C PHE A 256 -12.31 -11.72 -18.69
N GLN A 257 -12.04 -12.38 -17.57
CA GLN A 257 -12.93 -12.46 -16.42
C GLN A 257 -12.19 -11.94 -15.18
N VAL A 258 -12.94 -11.27 -14.31
CA VAL A 258 -12.46 -10.85 -12.99
C VAL A 258 -12.61 -12.04 -12.03
N LEU A 259 -11.56 -12.28 -11.24
CA LEU A 259 -11.49 -13.28 -10.20
C LEU A 259 -11.55 -12.58 -8.84
N ASP A 260 -12.76 -12.46 -8.29
CA ASP A 260 -13.02 -11.75 -7.03
C ASP A 260 -12.17 -12.33 -5.88
N GLY A 261 -11.48 -11.45 -5.14
CA GLY A 261 -10.63 -11.84 -4.00
C GLY A 261 -9.37 -12.63 -4.36
N TYR A 262 -9.04 -12.75 -5.64
CA TYR A 262 -7.84 -13.45 -6.08
C TYR A 262 -6.57 -12.61 -5.90
N GLY A 263 -5.49 -13.24 -5.44
CA GLY A 263 -4.18 -12.62 -5.33
C GLY A 263 -3.92 -11.95 -3.97
N LYS A 264 -3.12 -10.88 -3.98
CA LYS A 264 -2.65 -10.20 -2.77
C LYS A 264 -3.48 -8.97 -2.38
N THR A 265 -4.22 -8.38 -3.33
CA THR A 265 -4.95 -7.13 -3.17
C THR A 265 -6.45 -7.33 -3.44
N LEU A 266 -7.05 -6.59 -4.37
CA LEU A 266 -8.49 -6.58 -4.62
C LEU A 266 -8.97 -7.83 -5.38
N SER A 267 -8.34 -8.13 -6.52
CA SER A 267 -8.73 -9.23 -7.42
C SER A 267 -7.63 -9.52 -8.44
N GLY A 268 -7.89 -10.51 -9.31
CA GLY A 268 -7.08 -10.78 -10.49
C GLY A 268 -7.94 -10.81 -11.76
N VAL A 269 -7.33 -10.63 -12.93
CA VAL A 269 -7.99 -10.80 -14.23
C VAL A 269 -7.34 -11.92 -15.01
N LYS A 270 -8.14 -12.77 -15.66
CA LYS A 270 -7.65 -13.90 -16.44
C LYS A 270 -8.49 -14.15 -17.67
N VAL A 271 -7.84 -14.56 -18.76
CA VAL A 271 -8.54 -14.97 -19.98
C VAL A 271 -9.09 -16.39 -19.83
N PHE A 272 -10.35 -16.56 -20.23
CA PHE A 272 -11.01 -17.86 -20.39
C PHE A 272 -11.40 -18.08 -21.86
N PRO A 273 -11.40 -19.33 -22.36
CA PRO A 273 -10.92 -20.53 -21.69
C PRO A 273 -9.39 -20.49 -21.50
N THR A 274 -8.89 -21.14 -20.46
CA THR A 274 -7.48 -21.04 -20.04
C THR A 274 -6.52 -21.92 -20.87
N THR A 275 -7.04 -22.62 -21.88
CA THR A 275 -6.30 -23.61 -22.68
C THR A 275 -5.89 -23.09 -24.06
N ARG A 276 -6.25 -21.85 -24.40
CA ARG A 276 -6.00 -21.27 -25.72
C ARG A 276 -4.76 -20.37 -25.70
N TYR A 277 -3.92 -20.53 -26.72
CA TYR A 277 -2.82 -19.61 -27.03
C TYR A 277 -3.31 -18.54 -28.01
N PHE A 278 -2.92 -17.29 -27.78
CA PHE A 278 -3.36 -16.15 -28.57
C PHE A 278 -2.16 -15.49 -29.27
N THR A 279 -2.40 -14.94 -30.46
CA THR A 279 -1.43 -14.12 -31.20
C THR A 279 -1.78 -12.64 -31.07
N PRO A 280 -0.85 -11.71 -31.36
CA PRO A 280 -1.12 -10.31 -31.14
C PRO A 280 -2.35 -9.72 -31.86
N GLY A 281 -2.73 -10.26 -33.02
CA GLY A 281 -3.89 -9.79 -33.80
C GLY A 281 -5.23 -10.45 -33.47
N GLN A 282 -5.25 -11.54 -32.71
CA GLN A 282 -6.45 -12.29 -32.34
C GLN A 282 -6.41 -12.68 -30.87
N ARG A 283 -6.67 -11.72 -29.99
CA ARG A 283 -6.63 -11.91 -28.54
C ARG A 283 -7.69 -11.08 -27.82
N PRO A 284 -8.10 -11.49 -26.61
CA PRO A 284 -8.75 -10.58 -25.68
C PRO A 284 -7.78 -9.50 -25.18
N SER A 285 -8.28 -8.31 -24.83
CA SER A 285 -7.48 -7.24 -24.21
C SER A 285 -8.29 -6.41 -23.21
N LEU A 286 -7.57 -5.79 -22.27
CA LEU A 286 -8.08 -4.80 -21.34
C LEU A 286 -7.48 -3.44 -21.68
N GLU A 287 -8.30 -2.40 -21.63
CA GLU A 287 -7.91 -1.01 -21.88
C GLU A 287 -8.06 -0.20 -20.60
N TYR A 288 -7.00 0.52 -20.25
CA TYR A 288 -6.94 1.38 -19.08
C TYR A 288 -6.67 2.80 -19.56
N LEU A 289 -7.41 3.76 -19.00
CA LEU A 289 -7.21 5.18 -19.28
C LEU A 289 -6.43 5.81 -18.14
N PHE A 290 -5.44 6.62 -18.47
CA PHE A 290 -4.70 7.36 -17.47
C PHE A 290 -4.16 8.68 -18.00
N VAL A 291 -3.96 9.64 -17.10
CA VAL A 291 -3.39 10.97 -17.38
C VAL A 291 -2.13 11.13 -16.54
N VAL A 292 -1.06 11.56 -17.20
CA VAL A 292 0.24 11.86 -16.58
C VAL A 292 0.54 13.35 -16.67
N ASP A 293 1.24 13.88 -15.67
CA ASP A 293 1.57 15.30 -15.59
C ASP A 293 2.57 15.76 -16.65
N ASN A 294 3.52 14.91 -17.03
CA ASN A 294 4.63 15.28 -17.92
C ASN A 294 4.80 14.27 -19.06
N PRO A 295 5.10 14.71 -20.29
CA PRO A 295 5.53 13.78 -21.33
C PRO A 295 6.89 13.18 -20.96
N GLY A 296 7.08 11.89 -21.19
CA GLY A 296 8.36 11.25 -20.87
C GLY A 296 8.34 9.73 -21.00
N PHE A 297 9.43 9.13 -20.54
CA PHE A 297 9.53 7.68 -20.39
C PHE A 297 8.96 7.27 -19.04
N TYR A 298 8.06 6.29 -19.08
CA TYR A 298 7.42 5.70 -17.91
C TYR A 298 7.72 4.21 -17.85
N VAL A 299 7.79 3.67 -16.64
CA VAL A 299 7.89 2.23 -16.39
C VAL A 299 6.50 1.70 -16.08
N VAL A 300 6.10 0.63 -16.77
CA VAL A 300 4.89 -0.12 -16.45
C VAL A 300 5.32 -1.40 -15.75
N GLU A 301 4.94 -1.54 -14.48
CA GLU A 301 5.18 -2.75 -13.69
C GLU A 301 3.87 -3.53 -13.56
N LEU A 302 3.90 -4.83 -13.89
CA LEU A 302 2.75 -5.72 -13.76
C LEU A 302 2.93 -6.65 -12.57
N TYR A 303 1.97 -6.64 -11.66
CA TYR A 303 1.90 -7.58 -10.54
C TYR A 303 1.10 -8.81 -10.96
N THR A 304 1.80 -9.88 -11.33
CA THR A 304 1.18 -11.14 -11.79
C THR A 304 1.28 -12.23 -10.73
N GLN A 305 0.33 -13.17 -10.74
CA GLN A 305 0.48 -14.40 -9.95
C GLN A 305 1.69 -15.19 -10.48
N PRO A 306 2.53 -15.79 -9.60
CA PRO A 306 3.73 -16.50 -10.01
C PRO A 306 3.39 -17.88 -10.60
N SER A 307 2.82 -17.90 -11.81
CA SER A 307 2.49 -19.10 -12.57
C SER A 307 3.72 -19.66 -13.27
N ASN A 308 3.84 -20.99 -13.30
CA ASN A 308 4.82 -21.66 -14.14
C ASN A 308 4.29 -21.80 -15.58
N PRO A 309 5.17 -21.80 -16.60
CA PRO A 309 4.78 -22.11 -17.96
C PRO A 309 4.10 -23.48 -18.05
N VAL A 310 3.11 -23.58 -18.92
CA VAL A 310 2.33 -24.81 -19.14
C VAL A 310 2.90 -25.67 -20.28
N SER A 311 3.94 -25.19 -20.96
CA SER A 311 4.55 -25.85 -22.11
C SER A 311 6.08 -25.99 -21.95
N PRO A 312 6.72 -26.96 -22.64
CA PRO A 312 8.16 -27.21 -22.54
C PRO A 312 9.04 -26.04 -23.01
N GLU A 313 8.51 -25.13 -23.82
CA GLU A 313 9.22 -23.93 -24.26
C GLU A 313 9.52 -22.97 -23.11
N ASN A 314 8.90 -23.19 -21.94
CA ASN A 314 9.19 -22.48 -20.69
C ASN A 314 9.07 -20.95 -20.84
N THR A 315 7.98 -20.50 -21.47
CA THR A 315 7.67 -19.09 -21.68
C THR A 315 6.22 -18.77 -21.34
N ILE A 316 5.98 -17.54 -20.91
CA ILE A 316 4.64 -16.97 -20.71
C ILE A 316 4.68 -15.56 -21.28
N TYR A 317 3.82 -15.26 -22.25
CA TYR A 317 3.83 -13.98 -22.93
C TYR A 317 2.62 -13.11 -22.58
N TYR A 318 2.83 -11.80 -22.55
CA TYR A 318 1.77 -10.79 -22.58
C TYR A 318 2.11 -9.68 -23.57
N GLY A 319 1.08 -8.98 -24.04
CA GLY A 319 1.23 -7.83 -24.93
C GLY A 319 0.84 -6.54 -24.23
N ILE A 320 1.65 -5.50 -24.36
CA ILE A 320 1.31 -4.12 -23.95
C ILE A 320 1.31 -3.24 -25.19
N GLN A 321 0.26 -2.42 -25.29
CA GLN A 321 0.13 -1.38 -26.30
C GLN A 321 -0.20 -0.07 -25.59
N VAL A 322 0.45 1.02 -25.99
CA VAL A 322 0.19 2.36 -25.46
C VAL A 322 -0.25 3.24 -26.64
N ASN A 323 -1.45 3.80 -26.54
CA ASN A 323 -2.11 4.54 -27.62
C ASN A 323 -2.09 3.73 -28.93
N ASP A 324 -1.92 4.40 -30.07
CA ASP A 324 -1.90 3.76 -31.40
C ASP A 324 -0.52 3.22 -31.81
N ARG A 325 0.38 2.97 -30.86
CA ARG A 325 1.71 2.40 -31.13
C ARG A 325 1.63 0.89 -31.37
N GLU A 326 2.75 0.31 -31.80
CA GLU A 326 2.89 -1.13 -31.95
C GLU A 326 2.75 -1.86 -30.61
N ILE A 327 2.27 -3.10 -30.69
CA ILE A 327 2.16 -3.98 -29.52
C ILE A 327 3.54 -4.56 -29.22
N ASN A 328 4.04 -4.31 -28.02
CA ASN A 328 5.24 -4.95 -27.51
C ASN A 328 4.86 -6.25 -26.77
N VAL A 329 5.50 -7.36 -27.14
CA VAL A 329 5.29 -8.68 -26.52
C VAL A 329 6.44 -8.97 -25.57
N TYR A 330 6.11 -9.32 -24.33
CA TYR A 330 7.08 -9.55 -23.26
C TYR A 330 6.92 -10.97 -22.71
N ASN A 331 8.04 -11.65 -22.48
CA ASN A 331 8.08 -12.91 -21.73
C ASN A 331 8.16 -12.60 -20.22
N THR A 332 7.28 -13.18 -19.40
CA THR A 332 7.33 -13.02 -17.93
C THR A 332 8.38 -13.92 -17.29
N ILE A 333 8.93 -14.91 -18.02
CA ILE A 333 9.95 -15.82 -17.52
C ILE A 333 11.32 -15.18 -17.74
N PRO A 334 12.06 -14.85 -16.66
CA PRO A 334 13.45 -14.41 -16.74
C PRO A 334 14.32 -15.36 -17.56
N GLU A 335 15.26 -14.80 -18.30
CA GLU A 335 16.23 -15.58 -19.05
C GLU A 335 17.00 -16.54 -18.11
N GLY A 336 17.06 -17.82 -18.50
CA GLY A 336 17.76 -18.86 -17.74
C GLY A 336 16.97 -19.50 -16.59
N GLN A 337 15.79 -18.98 -16.21
CA GLN A 337 14.96 -19.63 -15.19
C GLN A 337 14.42 -20.96 -15.74
N ARG A 338 14.69 -22.07 -15.04
CA ARG A 338 14.12 -23.39 -15.35
C ARG A 338 13.13 -23.82 -14.28
N VAL A 339 11.99 -24.36 -14.69
CA VAL A 339 11.01 -24.96 -13.78
C VAL A 339 11.38 -26.43 -13.59
N GLY A 340 11.70 -26.83 -12.35
CA GLY A 340 11.89 -28.23 -11.98
C GLY A 340 13.34 -28.73 -11.89
N ASP A 341 14.32 -28.02 -12.43
CA ASP A 341 15.75 -28.37 -12.27
C ASP A 341 16.32 -27.67 -11.03
N GLY A 342 15.97 -28.17 -9.85
CA GLY A 342 16.82 -27.96 -8.69
C GLY A 342 17.98 -28.93 -8.80
N ASP A 343 19.15 -28.45 -9.27
CA ASP A 343 20.42 -29.13 -9.00
C ASP A 343 20.68 -29.05 -7.48
N TYR A 344 19.97 -29.89 -6.73
CA TYR A 344 20.33 -30.23 -5.37
C TYR A 344 21.48 -31.23 -5.45
N GLN A 345 22.70 -30.73 -5.69
CA GLN A 345 23.93 -31.46 -5.42
C GLN A 345 24.35 -31.28 -3.96
#